data_AF-A0A7N0UV39-F1
#
_entry.id   AF-A0A7N0UV39-F1
#
_cell.length_a   1.000
_cell.length_b   1.000
_cell.length_c   1.000
_cell.angle_alpha   90.00
_cell.angle_beta   90.00
_cell.angle_gamma   90.00
#
_symmetry.space_group_name_H-M   'P 1'
#
loop_
_entity.id
_entity.type
_entity.pdbx_description
1 polymer ?
#
loop_
_entity_poly.entity_id
_entity_poly.type
_entity_poly.pdbx_seq_one_letter_code
_entity_poly.pdbx_strand_id
1 'polypeptide(L)'
;MPKYSLEDIGSGCHVHISLWENGKNVFMGSPGSSKHGISSTGEKFMAGVLSHLPSILAFTAPIPNSYDRIQPNTWSGAYLCWGHENREAPLRTACPPGVPDGVVSNFEIKSFDACANPHLGLAAIIAAGIDGLRRNLTLPDPIEENPSTWNLPMLPRSLSESLEALQRDNVLKDLIGEKIVVAVDAVRKAEINHYSKNKDAWKQLIHRY
;
A
#
# COMPACT_ATOMS: atom_id res chain seq x y z
N MET A 1 -12.26 -11.39 -5.95
CA MET A 1 -12.82 -10.06 -5.62
C MET A 1 -12.37 -9.64 -4.22
N PRO A 2 -12.24 -8.34 -3.90
CA PRO A 2 -11.68 -7.89 -2.62
C PRO A 2 -12.54 -8.21 -1.39
N LYS A 3 -13.85 -7.94 -1.46
CA LYS A 3 -14.83 -8.25 -0.41
C LYS A 3 -16.03 -8.95 -1.04
N TYR A 4 -16.34 -10.16 -0.61
CA TYR A 4 -17.52 -10.90 -1.08
C TYR A 4 -18.68 -10.79 -0.09
N SER A 5 -18.38 -10.88 1.20
CA SER A 5 -19.32 -10.63 2.29
C SER A 5 -18.75 -9.56 3.21
N LEU A 6 -19.61 -8.67 3.71
CA LEU A 6 -19.22 -7.67 4.71
C LEU A 6 -18.83 -8.32 6.04
N GLU A 7 -19.28 -9.55 6.30
CA GLU A 7 -19.01 -10.31 7.52
C GLU A 7 -17.68 -11.10 7.46
N ASP A 8 -17.02 -11.17 6.30
CA ASP A 8 -15.78 -11.92 6.10
C ASP A 8 -14.56 -10.99 6.04
N ILE A 9 -13.34 -11.50 6.20
CA ILE A 9 -12.09 -10.73 6.13
C ILE A 9 -11.78 -10.21 4.70
N GLY A 10 -12.27 -10.91 3.67
CA GLY A 10 -12.03 -10.57 2.27
C GLY A 10 -10.71 -11.11 1.72
N SER A 11 -10.40 -10.78 0.47
CA SER A 11 -9.23 -11.29 -0.27
C SER A 11 -8.30 -10.14 -0.69
N GLY A 12 -7.05 -10.20 -0.25
CA GLY A 12 -5.97 -9.33 -0.71
C GLY A 12 -5.06 -9.99 -1.72
N CYS A 13 -4.13 -9.22 -2.27
CA CYS A 13 -3.00 -9.70 -3.04
C CYS A 13 -1.75 -8.98 -2.51
N HIS A 14 -1.25 -9.42 -1.36
CA HIS A 14 -0.15 -8.72 -0.68
C HIS A 14 1.11 -8.74 -1.55
N VAL A 15 1.80 -7.62 -1.59
CA VAL A 15 3.01 -7.46 -2.40
C VAL A 15 4.22 -7.38 -1.50
N HIS A 16 5.13 -8.35 -1.62
CA HIS A 16 6.43 -8.30 -0.97
C HIS A 16 7.42 -7.52 -1.84
N ILE A 17 8.09 -6.52 -1.26
CA ILE A 17 9.06 -5.68 -1.95
C ILE A 17 10.39 -5.63 -1.21
N SER A 18 11.47 -5.72 -1.98
CA SER A 18 12.84 -5.50 -1.55
C SER A 18 13.63 -4.82 -2.67
N LEU A 19 14.65 -4.05 -2.31
CA LEU A 19 15.58 -3.45 -3.27
C LEU A 19 16.89 -4.22 -3.28
N TRP A 20 17.48 -4.35 -4.47
CA TRP A 20 18.74 -5.06 -4.66
C TRP A 20 19.71 -4.21 -5.47
N GLU A 21 20.96 -4.19 -5.05
CA GLU A 21 22.06 -3.53 -5.74
C GLU A 21 23.22 -4.52 -5.86
N ASN A 22 23.69 -4.76 -7.09
CA ASN A 22 24.83 -5.66 -7.37
C ASN A 22 24.70 -7.04 -6.70
N GLY A 23 23.48 -7.61 -6.71
CA GLY A 23 23.19 -8.92 -6.12
C GLY A 23 23.08 -8.94 -4.58
N LYS A 24 23.04 -7.78 -3.91
CA LYS A 24 22.84 -7.66 -2.47
C LYS A 24 21.52 -6.96 -2.16
N ASN A 25 20.77 -7.50 -1.20
CA ASN A 25 19.56 -6.86 -0.69
C ASN A 25 19.94 -5.62 0.12
N VAL A 26 19.45 -4.44 -0.30
CA VAL A 26 19.79 -3.16 0.34
C VAL A 26 18.82 -2.77 1.44
N PHE A 27 17.78 -3.56 1.76
CA PHE A 27 16.93 -3.30 2.92
C PHE A 27 17.56 -3.77 4.22
N MET A 28 18.43 -4.78 4.17
CA MET A 28 19.05 -5.37 5.36
C MET A 28 19.97 -4.36 6.04
N GLY A 29 19.62 -3.97 7.27
CA GLY A 29 20.47 -3.12 8.10
C GLY A 29 21.70 -3.86 8.61
N SER A 30 22.79 -3.12 8.86
CA SER A 30 23.96 -3.68 9.54
C SER A 30 23.61 -3.98 11.01
N PRO A 31 23.83 -5.22 11.50
CA PRO A 31 23.52 -5.60 12.87
C PRO A 31 24.08 -4.61 13.90
N GLY A 32 23.25 -4.18 14.85
CA GLY A 32 23.65 -3.27 15.94
C GLY A 32 23.77 -1.79 15.59
N SER A 33 23.52 -1.39 14.34
CA SER A 33 23.58 0.04 13.92
C SER A 33 22.28 0.57 13.31
N SER A 34 21.40 -0.31 12.83
CA SER A 34 20.07 0.07 12.31
C SER A 34 19.02 0.06 13.42
N LYS A 35 18.32 1.18 13.62
CA LYS A 35 17.27 1.35 14.66
C LYS A 35 16.17 0.29 14.61
N HIS A 36 15.78 -0.14 13.41
CA HIS A 36 14.67 -1.08 13.17
C HIS A 36 15.09 -2.33 12.37
N GLY A 37 16.38 -2.63 12.30
CA GLY A 37 16.87 -3.72 11.44
C GLY A 37 16.88 -3.42 9.94
N ILE A 38 16.54 -2.18 9.57
CA ILE A 38 16.43 -1.70 8.18
C ILE A 38 17.64 -0.79 7.89
N SER A 39 18.19 -0.87 6.69
CA SER A 39 19.20 0.08 6.22
C SER A 39 18.61 1.48 6.05
N SER A 40 19.46 2.52 6.02
CA SER A 40 19.01 3.89 5.71
C SER A 40 18.33 4.00 4.34
N THR A 41 18.77 3.22 3.35
CA THR A 41 18.15 3.19 2.02
C THR A 41 16.75 2.59 2.08
N GLY A 42 16.59 1.46 2.77
CA GLY A 42 15.29 0.81 2.95
C GLY A 42 14.30 1.67 3.73
N GLU A 43 14.79 2.34 4.79
CA GLU A 43 13.99 3.24 5.60
C GLU A 43 13.45 4.42 4.78
N LYS A 44 14.32 5.10 4.03
CA LYS A 44 13.94 6.23 3.17
C LYS A 44 12.98 5.83 2.08
N PHE A 45 13.23 4.69 1.43
CA PHE A 45 12.34 4.17 0.39
C PHE A 45 10.94 3.89 0.96
N MET A 46 10.85 3.17 2.08
CA MET A 46 9.56 2.84 2.68
C MET A 46 8.87 4.04 3.32
N ALA A 47 9.63 5.06 3.78
CA ALA A 47 9.07 6.33 4.21
C ALA A 47 8.36 7.06 3.05
N GLY A 48 8.92 6.99 1.85
CA GLY A 48 8.25 7.44 0.62
C GLY A 48 6.97 6.68 0.35
N VAL A 49 7.02 5.34 0.36
CA VAL A 49 5.83 4.49 0.16
C VAL A 49 4.75 4.81 1.19
N LEU A 50 5.09 4.97 2.47
CA LEU A 50 4.15 5.33 3.52
C LEU A 50 3.55 6.73 3.29
N SER A 51 4.37 7.72 2.97
CA SER A 51 3.92 9.10 2.72
C SER A 51 2.92 9.19 1.56
N HIS A 52 3.10 8.37 0.53
CA HIS A 52 2.26 8.36 -0.67
C HIS A 52 1.16 7.30 -0.62
N LEU A 53 1.05 6.53 0.46
CA LEU A 53 0.14 5.40 0.55
C LEU A 53 -1.33 5.76 0.25
N PRO A 54 -1.88 6.89 0.74
CA PRO A 54 -3.24 7.31 0.37
C PRO A 54 -3.46 7.43 -1.15
N SER A 55 -2.48 7.98 -1.87
CA SER A 55 -2.52 8.15 -3.33
C SER A 55 -2.29 6.82 -4.07
N ILE A 56 -1.40 5.97 -3.54
CA ILE A 56 -1.11 4.63 -4.09
C ILE A 56 -2.38 3.78 -4.15
N LEU A 57 -3.32 3.92 -3.20
CA LEU A 57 -4.57 3.15 -3.19
C LEU A 57 -5.40 3.32 -4.47
N ALA A 58 -5.35 4.46 -5.16
CA ALA A 58 -6.05 4.61 -6.44
C ALA A 58 -5.56 3.63 -7.53
N PHE A 59 -4.34 3.10 -7.37
CA PHE A 59 -3.73 2.08 -8.23
C PHE A 59 -3.89 0.66 -7.67
N THR A 60 -3.73 0.48 -6.35
CA THR A 60 -3.66 -0.84 -5.69
C THR A 60 -4.99 -1.35 -5.13
N ALA A 61 -5.97 -0.46 -4.97
CA ALA A 61 -7.33 -0.70 -4.50
C ALA A 61 -8.33 -0.05 -5.48
N PRO A 62 -8.42 -0.54 -6.73
CA PRO A 62 -8.90 0.25 -7.87
C PRO A 62 -10.42 0.33 -8.03
N ILE A 63 -11.21 -0.30 -7.15
CA ILE A 63 -12.67 -0.36 -7.26
C ILE A 63 -13.32 -0.05 -5.91
N PRO A 64 -14.57 0.44 -5.85
CA PRO A 64 -15.23 0.73 -4.58
C PRO A 64 -15.24 -0.45 -3.60
N ASN A 65 -15.43 -1.68 -4.09
CA ASN A 65 -15.40 -2.91 -3.29
C ASN A 65 -14.04 -3.20 -2.61
N SER A 66 -12.95 -2.61 -3.10
CA SER A 66 -11.63 -2.68 -2.45
C SER A 66 -11.64 -2.05 -1.06
N TYR A 67 -12.40 -0.98 -0.89
CA TYR A 67 -12.45 -0.21 0.36
C TYR A 67 -13.35 -0.87 1.41
N ASP A 68 -14.30 -1.71 1.01
CA ASP A 68 -15.04 -2.59 1.92
C ASP A 68 -14.13 -3.66 2.55
N ARG A 69 -13.01 -3.99 1.88
CA ARG A 69 -11.93 -4.81 2.46
C ARG A 69 -11.05 -3.99 3.39
N ILE A 70 -10.68 -2.76 3.01
CA ILE A 70 -9.78 -1.88 3.79
C ILE A 70 -10.53 -1.27 4.99
N GLN A 71 -10.79 -2.09 6.00
CA GLN A 71 -11.49 -1.71 7.23
C GLN A 71 -10.71 -2.16 8.47
N PRO A 72 -10.84 -1.47 9.61
CA PRO A 72 -10.22 -1.91 10.85
C PRO A 72 -10.57 -3.36 11.20
N ASN A 73 -9.63 -4.09 11.79
CA ASN A 73 -9.82 -5.47 12.28
C ASN A 73 -10.14 -6.50 11.19
N THR A 74 -9.64 -6.28 9.97
CA THR A 74 -9.77 -7.22 8.83
C THR A 74 -8.41 -7.62 8.26
N TRP A 75 -7.31 -7.31 8.96
CA TRP A 75 -5.93 -7.57 8.52
C TRP A 75 -5.59 -7.01 7.14
N SER A 76 -6.25 -5.92 6.72
CA SER A 76 -6.13 -5.32 5.39
C SER A 76 -5.36 -4.00 5.37
N GLY A 77 -5.07 -3.42 6.55
CA GLY A 77 -4.34 -2.18 6.70
C GLY A 77 -5.22 -0.94 6.49
N ALA A 78 -5.97 -0.53 7.51
CA ALA A 78 -6.89 0.61 7.45
C ALA A 78 -6.32 1.94 7.98
N TYR A 79 -5.16 1.89 8.63
CA TYR A 79 -4.50 3.04 9.26
C TYR A 79 -3.20 3.36 8.56
N LEU A 80 -2.83 4.64 8.50
CA LEU A 80 -1.59 5.11 7.89
C LEU A 80 -0.42 4.85 8.85
N CYS A 81 0.09 3.63 8.86
CA CYS A 81 1.21 3.22 9.70
C CYS A 81 2.02 2.08 9.06
N TRP A 82 3.10 1.70 9.72
CA TRP A 82 3.81 0.45 9.46
C TRP A 82 4.14 -0.26 10.78
N GLY A 83 4.52 -1.53 10.74
CA GLY A 83 4.93 -2.26 11.94
C GLY A 83 5.78 -3.50 11.66
N HIS A 84 6.40 -4.06 12.71
CA HIS A 84 7.10 -5.34 12.61
C HIS A 84 6.14 -6.50 12.70
N GLU A 85 6.06 -7.33 11.65
CA GLU A 85 5.11 -8.46 11.54
C GLU A 85 3.63 -8.11 11.78
N ASN A 86 3.28 -6.83 12.00
CA ASN A 86 1.96 -6.37 12.40
C ASN A 86 0.96 -6.56 11.26
N ARG A 87 0.07 -7.55 11.43
CA ARG A 87 -0.93 -7.91 10.42
C ARG A 87 -2.02 -6.85 10.23
N GLU A 88 -2.19 -5.91 11.14
CA GLU A 88 -3.17 -4.82 10.98
C GLU A 88 -2.56 -3.58 10.31
N ALA A 89 -1.23 -3.47 10.23
CA ALA A 89 -0.58 -2.39 9.50
C ALA A 89 -0.65 -2.62 7.98
N PRO A 90 -0.87 -1.57 7.16
CA PRO A 90 -0.87 -1.71 5.70
C PRO A 90 0.51 -2.00 5.12
N LEU A 91 1.57 -1.55 5.80
CA LEU A 91 2.96 -1.85 5.50
C LEU A 91 3.52 -2.62 6.68
N ARG A 92 4.03 -3.83 6.47
CA ARG A 92 4.74 -4.53 7.55
C ARG A 92 6.04 -5.11 7.08
N THR A 93 7.00 -5.19 7.98
CA THR A 93 8.17 -6.02 7.71
C THR A 93 7.75 -7.47 7.83
N ALA A 94 8.21 -8.29 6.88
CA ALA A 94 8.04 -9.73 6.95
C ALA A 94 9.44 -10.35 6.89
N CYS A 95 9.80 -11.14 7.90
CA CYS A 95 11.09 -11.82 7.95
C CYS A 95 10.92 -13.25 7.42
N PRO A 96 11.35 -13.55 6.18
CA PRO A 96 11.28 -14.91 5.65
C PRO A 96 12.24 -15.83 6.41
N PRO A 97 11.97 -17.14 6.46
CA PRO A 97 12.86 -18.11 7.08
C PRO A 97 14.30 -17.99 6.54
N GLY A 98 15.27 -17.95 7.44
CA GLY A 98 16.70 -17.83 7.09
C GLY A 98 17.27 -16.41 7.16
N VAL A 99 16.44 -15.39 7.41
CA VAL A 99 16.90 -14.04 7.75
C VAL A 99 17.15 -13.95 9.27
N PRO A 100 18.29 -13.40 9.73
CA PRO A 100 18.56 -13.24 11.16
C PRO A 100 17.47 -12.41 11.87
N ASP A 101 17.17 -12.78 13.11
CA ASP A 101 16.21 -12.05 13.93
C ASP A 101 16.58 -10.56 14.04
N GLY A 102 15.58 -9.70 13.91
CA GLY A 102 15.76 -8.26 13.97
C GLY A 102 16.39 -7.64 12.72
N VAL A 103 16.55 -8.39 11.62
CA VAL A 103 16.97 -7.85 10.31
C VAL A 103 15.80 -7.85 9.33
N VAL A 104 15.55 -6.71 8.69
CA VAL A 104 14.47 -6.57 7.71
C VAL A 104 15.00 -6.80 6.31
N SER A 105 14.49 -7.83 5.64
CA SER A 105 14.87 -8.14 4.25
C SER A 105 13.83 -7.66 3.22
N ASN A 106 12.56 -7.56 3.60
CA ASN A 106 11.49 -7.08 2.75
C ASN A 106 10.37 -6.42 3.56
N PHE A 107 9.58 -5.61 2.87
CA PHE A 107 8.28 -5.16 3.35
C PHE A 107 7.17 -5.91 2.61
N GLU A 108 6.05 -6.12 3.27
CA GLU A 108 4.79 -6.58 2.69
C GLU A 108 3.81 -5.41 2.68
N ILE A 109 3.25 -5.11 1.51
CA ILE A 109 2.21 -4.12 1.29
C ILE A 109 0.88 -4.85 1.22
N LYS A 110 0.03 -4.62 2.22
CA LYS A 110 -1.23 -5.34 2.44
C LYS A 110 -2.45 -4.67 1.82
N SER A 111 -2.39 -3.35 1.63
CA SER A 111 -3.42 -2.55 0.97
C SER A 111 -3.32 -2.65 -0.55
N PHE A 112 -3.35 -3.88 -1.04
CA PHE A 112 -3.29 -4.27 -2.44
C PHE A 112 -4.25 -5.44 -2.65
N ASP A 113 -5.07 -5.38 -3.69
CA ASP A 113 -5.99 -6.47 -4.04
C ASP A 113 -5.85 -6.91 -5.51
N ALA A 114 -6.41 -8.08 -5.81
CA ALA A 114 -6.25 -8.72 -7.11
C ALA A 114 -7.03 -8.02 -8.25
N CYS A 115 -7.81 -6.96 -7.98
CA CYS A 115 -8.41 -6.16 -9.04
C CYS A 115 -7.45 -5.09 -9.56
N ALA A 116 -6.35 -4.82 -8.86
CA ALA A 116 -5.31 -3.90 -9.32
C ALA A 116 -4.61 -4.40 -10.58
N ASN A 117 -4.24 -3.45 -11.45
CA ASN A 117 -3.28 -3.74 -12.50
C ASN A 117 -1.89 -3.84 -11.85
N PRO A 118 -1.22 -5.01 -11.88
CA PRO A 118 0.04 -5.19 -11.15
C PRO A 118 1.16 -4.27 -11.62
N HIS A 119 1.18 -3.92 -12.91
CA HIS A 119 2.18 -3.01 -13.47
C HIS A 119 2.00 -1.58 -12.95
N LEU A 120 0.76 -1.08 -12.94
CA LEU A 120 0.47 0.26 -12.44
C LEU A 120 0.65 0.35 -10.91
N GLY A 121 0.21 -0.66 -10.17
CA GLY A 121 0.40 -0.74 -8.73
C GLY A 121 1.88 -0.73 -8.36
N LEU A 122 2.70 -1.56 -9.02
CA LEU A 122 4.15 -1.60 -8.78
C LEU A 122 4.83 -0.30 -9.20
N ALA A 123 4.44 0.31 -10.33
CA ALA A 123 4.98 1.59 -10.75
C ALA A 123 4.73 2.70 -9.71
N ALA A 124 3.53 2.74 -9.13
CA ALA A 124 3.19 3.71 -8.08
C ALA A 124 4.02 3.50 -6.80
N ILE A 125 4.20 2.25 -6.38
CA ILE A 125 5.04 1.90 -5.22
C ILE A 125 6.50 2.31 -5.46
N ILE A 126 7.06 1.99 -6.63
CA ILE A 126 8.44 2.35 -6.99
C ILE A 126 8.61 3.87 -7.05
N ALA A 127 7.67 4.58 -7.69
CA ALA A 127 7.69 6.04 -7.78
C ALA A 127 7.70 6.70 -6.38
N ALA A 128 6.82 6.26 -5.50
CA ALA A 128 6.77 6.73 -4.12
C ALA A 128 8.07 6.47 -3.36
N GLY A 129 8.65 5.28 -3.51
CA GLY A 129 9.89 4.95 -2.82
C GLY A 129 11.11 5.71 -3.37
N ILE A 130 11.16 5.97 -4.69
CA ILE A 130 12.17 6.85 -5.31
C ILE A 130 12.07 8.25 -4.73
N ASP A 131 10.86 8.78 -4.56
CA ASP A 131 10.67 10.08 -3.93
C ASP A 131 11.16 10.09 -2.48
N GLY A 132 10.86 9.04 -1.70
CA GLY A 132 11.36 8.91 -0.33
C GLY A 132 12.89 8.96 -0.25
N LEU A 133 13.57 8.32 -1.21
CA LEU A 133 15.03 8.41 -1.36
C LEU A 133 15.48 9.83 -1.71
N ARG A 134 14.84 10.49 -2.68
CA ARG A 134 15.20 11.85 -3.13
C ARG A 134 15.04 12.90 -2.04
N ARG A 135 13.97 12.81 -1.25
CA ARG A 135 13.65 13.74 -0.17
C ARG A 135 14.29 13.37 1.17
N ASN A 136 15.02 12.26 1.23
CA ASN A 136 15.59 11.70 2.46
C ASN A 136 14.55 11.58 3.60
N LEU A 137 13.37 11.04 3.27
CA LEU A 137 12.30 10.91 4.26
C LEU A 137 12.70 9.94 5.38
N THR A 138 12.22 10.22 6.58
CA THR A 138 12.40 9.36 7.75
C THR A 138 11.14 8.54 7.95
N LEU A 139 11.31 7.24 8.14
CA LEU A 139 10.21 6.36 8.49
C LEU A 139 9.86 6.61 9.98
N PRO A 140 8.58 6.81 10.34
CA PRO A 140 8.20 7.02 11.74
C PRO A 140 8.46 5.74 12.56
N ASP A 141 8.31 5.82 13.88
CA ASP A 141 8.37 4.62 14.72
C ASP A 141 7.29 3.61 14.31
N PRO A 142 7.59 2.29 14.36
CA PRO A 142 6.63 1.26 14.02
C PRO A 142 5.53 1.16 15.07
N ILE A 143 4.36 0.75 14.62
CA ILE A 143 3.22 0.39 15.48
C ILE A 143 3.23 -1.13 15.63
N GLU A 144 3.55 -1.61 16.83
CA GLU A 144 3.62 -3.06 17.14
C GLU A 144 2.26 -3.65 17.52
N GLU A 145 1.36 -2.82 18.02
CA GLU A 145 0.05 -3.20 18.51
C GLU A 145 -1.02 -3.03 17.43
N ASN A 146 -2.28 -3.33 17.76
CA ASN A 146 -3.38 -3.05 16.85
C ASN A 146 -3.48 -1.52 16.60
N PRO A 147 -3.33 -1.02 15.36
CA PRO A 147 -3.37 0.41 15.06
C PRO A 147 -4.69 1.10 15.47
N SER A 148 -5.79 0.34 15.61
CA SER A 148 -7.08 0.90 16.06
C SER A 148 -7.10 1.37 17.51
N THR A 149 -6.13 0.96 18.33
CA THR A 149 -5.98 1.45 19.72
C THR A 149 -5.17 2.75 19.80
N TRP A 150 -4.65 3.23 18.66
CA TRP A 150 -3.81 4.41 18.56
C TRP A 150 -4.55 5.56 17.87
N ASN A 151 -4.14 6.80 18.15
CA ASN A 151 -4.65 7.98 17.45
C ASN A 151 -3.90 8.20 16.12
N LEU A 152 -4.17 7.33 15.14
CA LEU A 152 -3.51 7.34 13.82
C LEU A 152 -4.45 7.85 12.73
N PRO A 153 -3.94 8.57 11.72
CA PRO A 153 -4.72 8.89 10.52
C PRO A 153 -5.20 7.59 9.85
N MET A 154 -6.45 7.58 9.39
CA MET A 154 -6.95 6.48 8.57
C MET A 154 -6.51 6.64 7.12
N LEU A 155 -6.37 5.51 6.43
CA LEU A 155 -6.27 5.49 4.98
C LEU A 155 -7.61 5.87 4.34
N PRO A 156 -7.61 6.29 3.06
CA PRO A 156 -8.84 6.54 2.32
C PRO A 156 -9.86 5.41 2.50
N ARG A 157 -11.08 5.77 2.88
CA ARG A 157 -12.20 4.85 3.13
C ARG A 157 -13.05 4.61 1.88
N SER A 158 -12.72 5.29 0.79
CA SER A 158 -13.40 5.16 -0.49
C SER A 158 -12.46 5.41 -1.65
N LEU A 159 -12.84 4.89 -2.84
CA LEU A 159 -12.11 5.15 -4.07
C LEU A 159 -12.02 6.65 -4.37
N SER A 160 -13.10 7.40 -4.09
CA SER A 160 -13.13 8.85 -4.22
C SER A 160 -12.05 9.53 -3.37
N GLU A 161 -11.91 9.17 -2.10
CA GLU A 161 -10.89 9.75 -1.21
C GLU A 161 -9.47 9.46 -1.69
N SER A 162 -9.21 8.26 -2.24
CA SER A 162 -7.89 7.94 -2.80
C SER A 162 -7.59 8.72 -4.08
N LEU A 163 -8.62 8.98 -4.90
CA LEU A 163 -8.48 9.85 -6.07
C LEU A 163 -8.18 11.28 -5.65
N GLU A 164 -8.85 11.80 -4.63
CA GLU A 164 -8.52 13.11 -4.11
C GLU A 164 -7.09 13.19 -3.57
N ALA A 165 -6.61 12.14 -2.91
CA ALA A 165 -5.22 12.04 -2.49
C ALA A 165 -4.27 12.08 -3.70
N LEU A 166 -4.53 11.25 -4.72
CA LEU A 166 -3.76 11.23 -5.97
C LEU A 166 -3.78 12.58 -6.71
N GLN A 167 -4.91 13.29 -6.71
CA GLN A 167 -5.02 14.61 -7.31
C GLN A 167 -4.22 15.69 -6.56
N ARG A 168 -3.90 15.48 -5.27
CA ARG A 168 -3.02 16.38 -4.50
C ARG A 168 -1.55 15.96 -4.59
N ASP A 169 -1.27 14.79 -5.13
CA ASP A 169 0.06 14.19 -5.19
C ASP A 169 0.79 14.50 -6.51
N ASN A 170 1.40 15.67 -6.59
CA ASN A 170 2.12 16.09 -7.80
C ASN A 170 3.35 15.23 -8.07
N VAL A 171 3.99 14.70 -7.02
CA VAL A 171 5.18 13.85 -7.14
C VAL A 171 4.86 12.57 -7.90
N LEU A 172 3.78 11.87 -7.53
CA LEU A 172 3.37 10.67 -8.25
C LEU A 172 2.91 10.98 -9.67
N LYS A 173 2.22 12.11 -9.89
CA LYS A 173 1.84 12.55 -11.24
C LYS A 173 3.05 12.75 -12.15
N ASP A 174 4.09 13.39 -11.64
CA ASP A 174 5.30 13.68 -12.40
C ASP A 174 6.10 12.41 -12.69
N LEU A 175 6.25 11.52 -11.69
CA LEU A 175 7.03 10.30 -11.81
C LEU A 175 6.37 9.20 -12.64
N ILE A 176 5.05 9.02 -12.51
CA ILE A 176 4.28 8.02 -13.28
C ILE A 176 3.97 8.56 -14.68
N GLY A 177 3.77 9.86 -14.79
CA GLY A 177 3.41 10.55 -16.01
C GLY A 177 1.95 10.96 -16.03
N GLU A 178 1.71 12.24 -16.30
CA GLU A 178 0.40 12.90 -16.24
C GLU A 178 -0.67 12.16 -17.07
N LYS A 179 -0.34 11.71 -18.29
CA LYS A 179 -1.28 11.00 -19.17
C LYS A 179 -1.81 9.71 -18.53
N ILE A 180 -0.95 8.97 -17.83
CA ILE A 180 -1.36 7.73 -17.15
C ILE A 180 -2.24 8.08 -15.96
N VAL A 181 -1.87 9.09 -15.17
CA VAL A 181 -2.67 9.50 -14.01
C VAL A 181 -4.05 10.02 -14.42
N VAL A 182 -4.15 10.81 -15.49
CA VAL A 182 -5.44 11.25 -16.06
C VAL A 182 -6.30 10.07 -16.50
N ALA A 183 -5.71 9.08 -17.16
CA ALA A 183 -6.43 7.88 -17.58
C ALA A 183 -6.93 7.06 -16.38
N VAL A 184 -6.08 6.87 -15.35
CA VAL A 184 -6.46 6.19 -14.11
C VAL A 184 -7.61 6.94 -13.44
N ASP A 185 -7.48 8.24 -13.23
CA ASP A 185 -8.53 9.07 -12.63
C ASP A 185 -9.87 8.96 -13.36
N ALA A 186 -9.85 9.05 -14.70
CA ALA A 186 -11.06 8.93 -15.50
C ALA A 186 -11.73 7.55 -15.36
N VAL A 187 -10.95 6.47 -15.40
CA VAL A 187 -11.46 5.11 -15.23
C VAL A 187 -12.03 4.92 -13.81
N ARG A 188 -11.33 5.37 -12.77
CA ARG A 188 -11.82 5.25 -11.39
C ARG A 188 -13.09 6.06 -11.14
N LYS A 189 -13.22 7.26 -11.72
CA LYS A 189 -14.47 8.02 -11.70
C LYS A 189 -15.61 7.29 -12.39
N ALA A 190 -15.33 6.63 -13.52
CA ALA A 190 -16.32 5.80 -14.20
C ALA A 190 -16.76 4.60 -13.33
N GLU A 191 -15.83 3.93 -12.66
CA GLU A 191 -16.12 2.85 -11.69
C GLU A 191 -16.99 3.35 -10.54
N ILE A 192 -16.64 4.47 -9.90
CA ILE A 192 -17.44 5.08 -8.83
C ILE A 192 -18.88 5.32 -9.28
N ASN A 193 -19.06 5.94 -10.46
CA ASN A 193 -20.37 6.22 -11.03
C ASN A 193 -21.15 4.94 -11.42
N HIS A 194 -20.45 3.90 -11.88
CA HIS A 194 -21.09 2.62 -12.18
C HIS A 194 -21.62 1.94 -10.93
N TYR A 195 -20.79 1.87 -9.88
CA TYR A 195 -21.13 1.25 -8.59
C TYR A 195 -22.20 2.03 -7.81
N SER A 196 -22.21 3.36 -7.92
CA SER A 196 -23.25 4.17 -7.27
C SER A 196 -24.66 3.88 -7.81
N LYS A 197 -24.75 3.54 -9.10
CA LYS A 197 -25.99 3.13 -9.78
C LYS A 197 -26.29 1.64 -9.64
N ASN A 198 -25.27 0.82 -9.39
CA ASN A 198 -25.35 -0.64 -9.35
C ASN A 198 -24.61 -1.16 -8.12
N LYS A 199 -25.24 -1.07 -6.94
CA LYS A 199 -24.60 -1.42 -5.66
C LYS A 199 -24.09 -2.86 -5.59
N ASP A 200 -24.71 -3.77 -6.35
CA ASP A 200 -24.34 -5.18 -6.46
C ASP A 200 -23.40 -5.49 -7.64
N ALA A 201 -22.87 -4.48 -8.35
CA ALA A 201 -22.00 -4.68 -9.51
C ALA A 201 -20.76 -5.53 -9.19
N TRP A 202 -20.27 -5.47 -7.94
CA TRP A 202 -19.15 -6.31 -7.50
C TRP A 202 -19.44 -7.81 -7.67
N LYS A 203 -20.69 -8.27 -7.56
CA LYS A 203 -21.05 -9.68 -7.74
C LYS A 203 -20.73 -10.17 -9.15
N GLN A 204 -20.78 -9.27 -10.14
CA GLN A 204 -20.44 -9.60 -11.52
C GLN A 204 -18.94 -9.87 -11.72
N LEU A 205 -18.07 -9.42 -10.81
CA LEU A 205 -16.63 -9.70 -10.88
C LEU A 205 -16.33 -11.21 -10.77
N ILE A 206 -17.22 -11.98 -10.11
CA ILE A 206 -17.10 -13.45 -9.99
C ILE A 206 -17.31 -14.14 -11.33
N HIS A 207 -18.15 -13.57 -12.19
CA HIS A 207 -18.61 -14.21 -13.42
C HIS A 207 -17.90 -13.69 -14.68
N ARG A 208 -17.09 -12.64 -14.55
CA ARG A 208 -16.37 -12.01 -15.68
C ARG A 208 -14.93 -12.49 -15.85
N TYR A 209 -14.42 -13.29 -14.91
CA TYR A 209 -13.10 -13.91 -14.92
C TYR A 209 -13.24 -15.37 -14.48
#